data_AF-A0A8J2SSK2-F1
#
_entry.id   AF-A0A8J2SSK2-F1
#
_cell.length_a   1.000
_cell.length_b   1.000
_cell.length_c   1.000
_cell.angle_alpha   90.00
_cell.angle_beta   90.00
_cell.angle_gamma   90.00
#
_symmetry.space_group_name_H-M   'P 1'
#
loop_
_entity.id
_entity.type
_entity.pdbx_description
1 polymer ?
#
loop_
_entity_poly.entity_id
_entity_poly.type
_entity_poly.pdbx_seq_one_letter_code
_entity_poly.pdbx_strand_id
1 'polypeptide(L)'
;MRHINKVLLATASLRLESSSASKPRAISFISGVGEEQVDFEPAVSLEGKVEFYMHTILTAQRDTLQKNLERSQKRYPLRPRAEWLLESNPAGYSLDPAQIAILVASIQSVMVIEGAMDNNTLVLYSDRQKQDLIDLVRLTQTNLKGSERQRVMCLITMDAHTRDILGKLIKEVSVDKN
;
A
#
# COMPACT_ATOMS: atom_id res chain seq x y z
N MET A 1 15.71 -6.78 17.18
CA MET A 1 15.81 -8.26 17.07
C MET A 1 16.60 -8.63 15.83
N ARG A 2 17.76 -9.30 15.97
CA ARG A 2 18.77 -9.46 14.89
C ARG A 2 18.35 -10.39 13.73
N HIS A 3 17.37 -11.27 13.94
CA HIS A 3 17.02 -12.33 12.98
C HIS A 3 15.62 -12.19 12.39
N ILE A 4 14.94 -11.06 12.61
CA ILE A 4 13.52 -10.97 12.23
C ILE A 4 13.29 -11.05 10.73
N ASN A 5 14.20 -10.48 9.94
CA ASN A 5 14.17 -10.55 8.48
C ASN A 5 14.35 -11.97 7.91
N LYS A 6 14.76 -12.93 8.74
CA LYS A 6 14.85 -14.36 8.37
C LYS A 6 13.61 -15.14 8.76
N VAL A 7 12.75 -14.58 9.62
CA VAL A 7 11.58 -15.27 10.20
C VAL A 7 10.28 -14.68 9.65
N LEU A 8 10.18 -13.35 9.58
CA LEU A 8 9.04 -12.63 9.05
C LEU A 8 9.38 -12.08 7.66
N LEU A 9 8.62 -12.51 6.66
CA LEU A 9 8.78 -12.04 5.29
C LEU A 9 8.59 -10.53 5.22
N ALA A 10 9.35 -9.89 4.33
CA ALA A 10 9.30 -8.47 4.04
C ALA A 10 9.44 -7.52 5.26
N THR A 11 9.94 -8.01 6.41
CA THR A 11 10.13 -7.21 7.63
C THR A 11 11.62 -7.05 7.92
N ALA A 12 12.16 -5.83 7.80
CA ALA A 12 13.56 -5.55 8.12
C ALA A 12 13.82 -5.58 9.62
N SER A 13 12.99 -4.89 10.40
CA SER A 13 13.20 -4.70 11.84
C SER A 13 11.90 -4.33 12.56
N LEU A 14 11.91 -4.43 13.89
CA LEU A 14 10.86 -3.87 14.77
C LEU A 14 11.46 -2.73 15.58
N ARG A 15 10.69 -1.67 15.79
CA ARG A 15 10.96 -0.72 16.85
C ARG A 15 10.38 -1.23 18.15
N LEU A 16 11.22 -1.25 19.18
CA LEU A 16 10.85 -1.69 20.51
C LEU A 16 10.84 -0.48 21.44
N GLU A 17 9.82 -0.40 22.28
CA GLU A 17 9.81 0.44 23.46
C GLU A 17 10.19 -0.42 24.67
N SER A 18 11.23 0.00 25.39
CA SER A 18 11.65 -0.63 26.64
C SER A 18 11.42 0.34 27.78
N SER A 19 10.60 -0.05 28.75
CA SER A 19 10.54 0.60 30.06
C SER A 19 11.43 -0.17 31.04
N SER A 20 12.11 0.52 31.94
CA SER A 20 12.97 -0.09 32.98
C SER A 20 12.21 -1.05 33.91
N ALA A 21 10.87 -0.99 33.93
CA ALA A 21 10.01 -1.79 34.78
C ALA A 21 9.20 -2.88 34.05
N SER A 22 9.19 -2.94 32.71
CA SER A 22 8.37 -3.89 31.96
C SER A 22 9.10 -4.57 30.82
N LYS A 23 8.56 -5.71 30.36
CA LYS A 23 9.06 -6.39 29.17
C LYS A 23 8.92 -5.48 27.95
N PRO A 24 9.85 -5.59 26.98
CA PRO A 24 9.84 -4.75 25.79
C PRO A 24 8.56 -4.96 24.98
N ARG A 25 8.06 -3.89 24.37
CA ARG A 25 6.89 -3.92 23.49
C ARG A 25 7.31 -3.53 22.08
N ALA A 26 6.85 -4.27 21.08
CA ALA A 26 7.01 -3.87 19.68
C ALA A 26 5.96 -2.81 19.33
N ILE A 27 6.41 -1.61 18.98
CA ILE A 27 5.55 -0.46 18.70
C ILE A 27 5.33 -0.25 17.20
N SER A 28 6.29 -0.64 16.37
CA SER A 28 6.16 -0.59 14.91
C SER A 28 7.07 -1.59 14.22
N PHE A 29 6.78 -1.87 12.96
CA PHE A 29 7.62 -2.69 12.09
C PHE A 29 8.07 -1.90 10.86
N ILE A 30 9.28 -2.18 10.39
CA ILE A 30 9.90 -1.52 9.24
C ILE A 30 9.98 -2.54 8.09
N SER A 31 9.48 -2.15 6.93
CA SER A 31 9.52 -2.95 5.70
C SER A 31 10.95 -3.19 5.24
N GLY A 32 11.20 -4.39 4.71
CA GLY A 32 12.44 -4.74 3.99
C GLY A 32 12.61 -4.02 2.65
N VAL A 33 11.55 -3.43 2.12
CA VAL A 33 11.53 -2.70 0.85
C VAL A 33 10.99 -1.30 1.08
N GLY A 34 11.70 -0.29 0.60
CA GLY A 34 11.27 1.12 0.69
C GLY A 34 11.37 1.74 2.09
N GLU A 35 11.87 1.01 3.10
CA GLU A 35 12.08 1.48 4.49
C GLU A 35 10.82 2.11 5.13
N GLU A 36 9.64 1.66 4.73
CA GLU A 36 8.38 2.15 5.27
C GLU A 36 8.14 1.62 6.69
N GLN A 37 7.66 2.48 7.59
CA GLN A 37 7.29 2.12 8.94
C GLN A 37 5.77 2.01 9.07
N VAL A 38 5.31 0.98 9.79
CA VAL A 38 3.90 0.80 10.16
C VAL A 38 3.81 0.57 11.66
N ASP A 39 3.00 1.39 12.33
CA ASP A 39 2.80 1.32 13.77
C ASP A 39 1.78 0.24 14.13
N PHE A 40 2.08 -0.57 15.14
CA PHE A 40 1.17 -1.61 15.62
C PHE A 40 -0.02 -1.00 16.35
N GLU A 41 -1.21 -1.57 16.14
CA GLU A 41 -2.44 -1.10 16.75
C GLU A 41 -3.20 -2.27 17.44
N PRO A 42 -2.93 -2.57 18.72
CA PRO A 42 -2.00 -1.89 19.65
C PRO A 42 -0.56 -2.45 19.61
N ALA A 43 0.38 -1.75 20.26
CA ALA A 43 1.74 -2.24 20.47
C ALA A 43 1.78 -3.61 21.18
N VAL A 44 2.61 -4.51 20.65
CA VAL A 44 2.64 -5.95 20.98
C VAL A 44 3.60 -6.22 22.13
N SER A 45 3.15 -6.85 23.21
CA SER A 45 4.01 -7.25 24.33
C SER A 45 4.83 -8.49 23.97
N LEU A 46 6.14 -8.45 24.24
CA LEU A 46 7.06 -9.56 23.95
C LEU A 46 7.21 -10.46 25.18
N GLU A 47 6.17 -11.24 25.47
CA GLU A 47 6.09 -12.08 26.67
C GLU A 47 6.09 -13.57 26.35
N GLY A 48 6.53 -14.38 27.32
CA GLY A 48 6.60 -15.83 27.19
C GLY A 48 7.73 -16.31 26.28
N LYS A 49 7.52 -17.48 25.68
CA LYS A 49 8.50 -18.10 24.77
C LYS A 49 8.53 -17.36 23.43
N VAL A 50 9.66 -17.45 22.75
CA VAL A 50 9.91 -16.75 21.48
C VAL A 50 8.89 -17.11 20.40
N GLU A 51 8.47 -18.36 20.30
CA GLU A 51 7.54 -18.78 19.27
C GLU A 51 6.17 -18.11 19.44
N PHE A 52 5.74 -17.92 20.70
CA PHE A 52 4.46 -17.28 21.00
C PHE A 52 4.46 -15.80 20.65
N TYR A 53 5.41 -15.02 21.15
CA TYR A 53 5.39 -13.59 20.82
C TYR A 53 5.71 -13.33 19.34
N MET A 54 6.48 -14.20 18.67
CA MET A 54 6.71 -14.08 17.22
C MET A 54 5.43 -14.35 16.43
N HIS A 55 4.64 -15.35 16.83
CA HIS A 55 3.32 -15.57 16.26
C HIS A 55 2.39 -14.38 16.51
N THR A 56 2.38 -13.83 17.73
CA THR A 56 1.59 -12.64 18.07
C THR A 56 1.99 -11.42 17.23
N ILE A 57 3.29 -11.20 17.01
CA ILE A 57 3.77 -10.15 16.10
C ILE A 57 3.21 -10.33 14.70
N LEU A 58 3.29 -11.55 14.14
CA LEU A 58 2.80 -11.83 12.78
C LEU A 58 1.29 -11.59 12.67
N THR A 59 0.51 -12.04 13.64
CA THR A 59 -0.93 -11.77 13.70
C THR A 59 -1.20 -10.27 13.78
N ALA A 60 -0.50 -9.55 14.66
CA ALA A 60 -0.65 -8.11 14.79
C ALA A 60 -0.25 -7.33 13.52
N GLN A 61 0.75 -7.79 12.76
CA GLN A 61 1.10 -7.19 11.46
C GLN A 61 -0.07 -7.30 10.48
N ARG A 62 -0.68 -8.49 10.38
CA ARG A 62 -1.85 -8.72 9.53
C ARG A 62 -3.03 -7.84 9.93
N ASP A 63 -3.37 -7.82 11.22
CA ASP A 63 -4.49 -7.04 11.74
C ASP A 63 -4.27 -5.54 11.51
N THR A 64 -3.04 -5.06 11.74
CA THR A 64 -2.68 -3.66 11.52
C THR A 64 -2.80 -3.28 10.03
N LEU A 65 -2.29 -4.11 9.14
CA LEU A 65 -2.39 -3.89 7.69
C LEU A 65 -3.84 -3.94 7.20
N GLN A 66 -4.67 -4.82 7.76
CA GLN A 66 -6.10 -4.87 7.46
C GLN A 66 -6.82 -3.58 7.88
N LYS A 67 -6.54 -3.07 9.09
CA LYS A 67 -7.08 -1.77 9.53
C LYS A 67 -6.63 -0.62 8.63
N ASN A 68 -5.36 -0.63 8.20
CA ASN A 68 -4.86 0.36 7.23
C ASN A 68 -5.61 0.27 5.90
N LEU A 69 -5.85 -0.94 5.38
CA LEU A 69 -6.65 -1.15 4.18
C LEU A 69 -8.05 -0.52 4.30
N GLU A 70 -8.78 -0.82 5.38
CA GLU A 70 -10.12 -0.28 5.62
C GLU A 70 -10.14 1.25 5.69
N ARG A 71 -9.16 1.84 6.39
CA ARG A 71 -9.02 3.31 6.47
C ARG A 71 -8.67 3.91 5.12
N SER A 72 -7.74 3.30 4.39
CA SER A 72 -7.29 3.78 3.08
C SER A 72 -8.42 3.74 2.06
N GLN A 73 -9.24 2.68 2.03
CA GLN A 73 -10.38 2.59 1.11
C GLN A 73 -11.39 3.73 1.34
N LYS A 74 -11.62 4.12 2.59
CA LYS A 74 -12.50 5.24 2.94
C LYS A 74 -11.90 6.60 2.55
N ARG A 75 -10.57 6.77 2.67
CA ARG A 75 -9.90 8.03 2.31
C ARG A 75 -9.71 8.21 0.81
N TYR A 76 -9.46 7.13 0.07
CA TYR A 76 -9.17 7.16 -1.37
C TYR A 76 -10.13 8.05 -2.18
N PRO A 77 -11.48 7.89 -2.09
CA PRO A 77 -12.40 8.71 -2.90
C PRO A 77 -12.53 10.16 -2.43
N LEU A 78 -12.03 10.51 -1.24
CA LEU A 78 -12.20 11.82 -0.63
C LEU A 78 -11.05 12.79 -0.96
N ARG A 79 -10.05 12.33 -1.72
CA ARG A 79 -8.78 13.01 -1.90
C ARG A 79 -8.29 12.89 -3.35
N PRO A 80 -7.56 13.88 -3.89
CA PRO A 80 -6.80 13.69 -5.11
C PRO A 80 -5.82 12.52 -4.95
N ARG A 81 -5.66 11.69 -5.99
CA ARG A 81 -4.90 10.43 -5.95
C ARG A 81 -3.45 10.62 -5.48
N ALA A 82 -2.77 11.65 -6.00
CA ALA A 82 -1.40 11.97 -5.61
C ALA A 82 -1.29 12.42 -4.13
N GLU A 83 -2.26 13.21 -3.66
CA GLU A 83 -2.30 13.67 -2.27
C GLU A 83 -2.57 12.51 -1.32
N TRP A 84 -3.58 11.68 -1.62
CA TRP A 84 -3.90 10.47 -0.85
C TRP A 84 -2.67 9.57 -0.65
N LEU A 85 -1.90 9.34 -1.71
CA LEU A 85 -0.70 8.50 -1.70
C LEU A 85 0.45 9.05 -0.84
N LEU A 86 0.53 10.38 -0.71
CA LEU A 86 1.57 11.08 0.04
C LEU A 86 1.13 11.46 1.45
N GLU A 87 -0.09 11.16 1.87
CA GLU A 87 -0.53 11.40 3.23
C GLU A 87 0.36 10.67 4.25
N SER A 88 0.74 11.39 5.30
CA SER A 88 1.63 10.93 6.35
C SER A 88 1.11 11.27 7.74
N ASN A 89 1.49 10.47 8.73
CA ASN A 89 1.28 10.77 10.14
C ASN A 89 2.16 11.95 10.60
N PRO A 90 1.96 12.49 11.83
CA PRO A 90 2.78 13.59 12.36
C PRO A 90 4.29 13.28 12.46
N ALA A 91 4.67 12.00 12.52
CA ALA A 91 6.06 11.56 12.52
C ALA A 91 6.68 11.48 11.10
N GLY A 92 5.91 11.79 10.05
CA GLY A 92 6.37 11.85 8.67
C GLY A 92 6.41 10.48 7.96
N TYR A 93 5.82 9.44 8.54
CA TYR A 93 5.64 8.13 7.90
C TYR A 93 4.29 8.07 7.18
N SER A 94 4.23 7.36 6.06
CA SER A 94 3.00 7.28 5.28
C SER A 94 1.87 6.59 6.05
N LEU A 95 0.65 7.07 5.83
CA LEU A 95 -0.56 6.40 6.34
C LEU A 95 -0.81 5.06 5.63
N ASP A 96 -0.44 4.97 4.35
CA ASP A 96 -0.62 3.77 3.53
C ASP A 96 0.75 3.27 3.04
N PRO A 97 1.31 2.20 3.63
CA PRO A 97 2.51 1.60 3.08
C PRO A 97 2.23 1.11 1.64
N ALA A 98 3.27 0.99 0.81
CA ALA A 98 3.15 0.77 -0.62
C ALA A 98 2.24 -0.42 -0.97
N GLN A 99 2.32 -1.53 -0.23
CA GLN A 99 1.45 -2.70 -0.44
C GLN A 99 -0.05 -2.39 -0.24
N ILE A 100 -0.39 -1.55 0.74
CA ILE A 100 -1.77 -1.11 0.97
C ILE A 100 -2.21 -0.15 -0.13
N ALA A 101 -1.35 0.82 -0.48
CA ALA A 101 -1.66 1.79 -1.53
C ALA A 101 -1.93 1.10 -2.88
N ILE A 102 -1.06 0.18 -3.32
CA ILE A 102 -1.29 -0.55 -4.58
C ILE A 102 -2.53 -1.44 -4.52
N LEU A 103 -2.82 -2.07 -3.38
CA LEU A 103 -4.01 -2.90 -3.22
C LEU A 103 -5.29 -2.07 -3.35
N VAL A 104 -5.35 -0.93 -2.65
CA VAL A 104 -6.49 -0.01 -2.70
C VAL A 104 -6.68 0.53 -4.12
N ALA A 105 -5.61 1.03 -4.74
CA ALA A 105 -5.68 1.54 -6.12
C ALA A 105 -6.12 0.46 -7.12
N SER A 106 -5.69 -0.79 -6.93
CA SER A 106 -6.09 -1.92 -7.77
C SER A 106 -7.58 -2.25 -7.59
N ILE A 107 -8.07 -2.34 -6.35
CA ILE A 107 -9.49 -2.56 -6.06
C ILE A 107 -10.35 -1.46 -6.73
N GLN A 108 -9.95 -0.20 -6.57
CA GLN A 108 -10.66 0.94 -7.16
C GLN A 108 -10.63 0.89 -8.69
N SER A 109 -9.50 0.52 -9.28
CA SER A 109 -9.38 0.39 -10.74
C SER A 109 -10.29 -0.71 -11.28
N VAL A 110 -10.32 -1.89 -10.63
CA VAL A 110 -11.21 -2.99 -11.03
C VAL A 110 -12.67 -2.57 -10.97
N MET A 111 -13.13 -1.97 -9.87
CA MET A 111 -14.52 -1.50 -9.75
C MET A 111 -14.91 -0.49 -10.84
N VAL A 112 -14.01 0.44 -11.19
CA VAL A 112 -14.28 1.41 -12.26
C VAL A 112 -14.26 0.76 -13.64
N ILE A 113 -13.36 -0.21 -13.87
CA ILE A 113 -13.31 -0.98 -15.11
C ILE A 113 -14.61 -1.77 -15.30
N GLU A 114 -15.07 -2.51 -14.29
CA GLU A 114 -16.33 -3.27 -14.32
C GLU A 114 -17.50 -2.33 -14.67
N GLY A 115 -17.63 -1.21 -13.97
CA GLY A 115 -18.66 -0.22 -14.29
C GLY A 115 -18.53 0.39 -15.69
N ALA A 116 -17.30 0.57 -16.20
CA ALA A 116 -17.08 1.07 -17.55
C ALA A 116 -17.38 0.02 -18.63
N MET A 117 -17.24 -1.28 -18.34
CA MET A 117 -17.70 -2.37 -19.21
C MET A 117 -19.21 -2.32 -19.36
N ASP A 118 -19.94 -2.28 -18.23
CA ASP A 118 -21.40 -2.28 -18.20
C ASP A 118 -22.01 -1.08 -18.94
N ASN A 119 -21.37 0.09 -18.82
CA ASN A 119 -21.82 1.33 -19.44
C ASN A 119 -21.20 1.60 -20.83
N ASN A 120 -20.38 0.68 -21.33
CA ASN A 120 -19.66 0.82 -22.61
C ASN A 120 -18.79 2.10 -22.71
N THR A 121 -18.14 2.48 -21.60
CA THR A 121 -17.29 3.68 -21.47
C THR A 121 -15.81 3.35 -21.24
N LEU A 122 -15.37 2.12 -21.53
CA LEU A 122 -13.98 1.67 -21.34
C LEU A 122 -12.93 2.58 -22.00
N VAL A 123 -13.21 3.11 -23.19
CA VAL A 123 -12.28 4.01 -23.91
C VAL A 123 -12.09 5.31 -23.13
N LEU A 124 -13.19 5.90 -22.64
CA LEU A 124 -13.15 7.11 -21.81
C LEU A 124 -12.37 6.86 -20.52
N TYR A 125 -12.59 5.71 -19.87
CA TYR A 125 -11.82 5.34 -18.69
C TYR A 125 -10.34 5.15 -19.00
N SER A 126 -9.98 4.53 -20.14
CA SER A 126 -8.59 4.36 -20.56
C SER A 126 -7.86 5.70 -20.71
N ASP A 127 -8.51 6.71 -21.28
CA ASP A 127 -7.90 8.03 -21.41
C ASP A 127 -7.69 8.72 -20.07
N ARG A 128 -8.65 8.60 -19.14
CA ARG A 128 -8.48 9.06 -17.76
C ARG A 128 -7.33 8.34 -17.06
N GLN A 129 -7.24 7.02 -17.23
CA GLN A 129 -6.22 6.19 -16.59
C GLN A 129 -4.80 6.50 -17.09
N LYS A 130 -4.64 6.86 -18.38
CA LYS A 130 -3.38 7.39 -18.91
C LYS A 130 -3.01 8.72 -18.27
N GLN A 131 -3.98 9.60 -18.04
CA GLN A 131 -3.73 10.90 -17.39
C GLN A 131 -3.30 10.72 -15.93
N ASP A 132 -3.99 9.85 -15.16
CA ASP A 132 -3.59 9.48 -13.80
C ASP A 132 -2.12 9.00 -13.76
N LEU A 133 -1.72 8.15 -14.71
CA LEU A 133 -0.35 7.64 -14.82
C LEU A 133 0.66 8.77 -15.13
N ILE A 134 0.32 9.68 -16.05
CA ILE A 134 1.16 10.85 -16.37
C ILE A 134 1.35 11.72 -15.13
N ASP A 135 0.30 11.92 -14.34
CA ASP A 135 0.36 12.74 -13.14
C ASP A 135 1.23 12.09 -12.05
N LEU A 136 1.20 10.76 -11.90
CA LEU A 136 2.14 10.04 -11.04
C LEU A 136 3.59 10.14 -11.54
N VAL A 137 3.83 10.04 -12.85
CA VAL A 137 5.18 10.24 -13.43
C VAL A 137 5.67 11.65 -13.14
N ARG A 138 4.83 12.68 -13.32
CA ARG A 138 5.16 14.07 -12.97
C ARG A 138 5.45 14.23 -11.48
N LEU A 139 4.70 13.55 -10.61
CA LEU A 139 4.96 13.56 -9.17
C LEU A 139 6.37 13.07 -8.84
N THR A 140 6.90 12.08 -9.55
CA THR A 140 8.30 11.62 -9.36
C THR A 140 9.35 12.67 -9.75
N GLN A 141 9.00 13.66 -10.57
CA GLN A 141 9.92 14.75 -10.93
C GLN A 141 10.02 15.81 -9.82
N THR A 142 9.18 15.73 -8.79
CA THR A 142 9.22 16.60 -7.62
C THR A 142 10.19 16.08 -6.53
N ASN A 143 10.35 16.87 -5.47
CA ASN A 143 11.18 16.51 -4.34
C ASN A 143 10.44 15.56 -3.39
N LEU A 144 10.59 14.25 -3.62
CA LEU A 144 10.08 13.18 -2.77
C LEU A 144 11.18 12.55 -1.93
N LYS A 145 10.87 12.15 -0.69
CA LYS A 145 11.76 11.28 0.11
C LYS A 145 11.96 9.94 -0.60
N GLY A 146 13.05 9.23 -0.27
CA GLY A 146 13.35 7.93 -0.87
C GLY A 146 12.21 6.91 -0.75
N SER A 147 11.62 6.78 0.43
CA SER A 147 10.49 5.87 0.68
C SER A 147 9.21 6.27 -0.07
N GLU A 148 8.89 7.57 -0.09
CA GLU A 148 7.76 8.13 -0.85
C GLU A 148 7.94 7.88 -2.36
N ARG A 149 9.13 8.16 -2.89
CA ARG A 149 9.48 7.91 -4.29
C ARG A 149 9.33 6.44 -4.64
N GLN A 150 9.83 5.54 -3.80
CA GLN A 150 9.68 4.10 -4.00
C GLN A 150 8.19 3.70 -4.03
N ARG A 151 7.37 4.22 -3.12
CA ARG A 151 5.92 3.96 -3.09
C ARG A 151 5.22 4.46 -4.36
N VAL A 152 5.55 5.67 -4.83
CA VAL A 152 5.02 6.21 -6.10
C VAL A 152 5.44 5.34 -7.29
N MET A 153 6.70 4.90 -7.35
CA MET A 153 7.19 3.99 -8.40
C MET A 153 6.49 2.63 -8.40
N CYS A 154 6.21 2.07 -7.22
CA CYS A 154 5.42 0.84 -7.09
C CYS A 154 4.02 1.02 -7.68
N LEU A 155 3.35 2.14 -7.40
CA LEU A 155 2.02 2.41 -7.95
C LEU A 155 2.07 2.63 -9.47
N ILE A 156 3.04 3.38 -9.98
CA ILE A 156 3.26 3.56 -11.44
C ILE A 156 3.40 2.20 -12.14
N THR A 157 4.15 1.28 -11.54
CA THR A 157 4.37 -0.05 -12.11
C THR A 157 3.06 -0.83 -12.22
N MET A 158 2.22 -0.79 -11.17
CA MET A 158 0.92 -1.45 -11.16
C MET A 158 -0.08 -0.77 -12.11
N ASP A 159 -0.08 0.56 -12.20
CA ASP A 159 -0.97 1.30 -13.10
C ASP A 159 -0.59 1.09 -14.58
N ALA A 160 0.71 1.01 -14.90
CA ALA A 160 1.17 0.64 -16.24
C ALA A 160 0.72 -0.77 -16.62
N HIS A 161 0.79 -1.73 -15.69
CA HIS A 161 0.26 -3.07 -15.92
C HIS A 161 -1.27 -3.05 -16.17
N THR A 162 -2.03 -2.34 -15.34
CA THR A 162 -3.48 -2.18 -15.50
C THR A 162 -3.83 -1.52 -16.83
N ARG A 163 -3.05 -0.53 -17.27
CA ARG A 163 -3.23 0.14 -18.58
C ARG A 163 -3.10 -0.86 -19.73
N ASP A 164 -2.07 -1.69 -19.66
CA ASP A 164 -1.77 -2.66 -20.71
C ASP A 164 -2.83 -3.77 -20.77
N ILE A 165 -3.35 -4.21 -19.61
CA ILE A 165 -4.50 -5.12 -19.53
C ILE A 165 -5.75 -4.46 -20.11
N LEU A 166 -6.07 -3.23 -19.70
CA LEU A 166 -7.23 -2.49 -20.19
C LEU A 166 -7.17 -2.31 -21.72
N GLY A 167 -5.98 -2.04 -22.26
CA GLY A 167 -5.77 -1.96 -23.71
C GLY A 167 -6.04 -3.28 -24.44
N LYS A 168 -5.80 -4.44 -23.82
CA LYS A 168 -6.20 -5.75 -24.36
C LYS A 168 -7.71 -5.96 -24.26
N LEU A 169 -8.29 -5.67 -23.10
CA LEU A 169 -9.72 -5.80 -22.84
C LEU A 169 -10.57 -4.98 -23.83
N ILE A 170 -10.18 -3.73 -24.12
CA ILE A 170 -10.86 -2.89 -25.10
C ILE A 170 -10.86 -3.54 -26.49
N LYS A 171 -9.75 -4.16 -26.89
CA LYS A 171 -9.65 -4.84 -28.20
C LYS A 171 -10.58 -6.05 -28.26
N GLU A 172 -10.59 -6.88 -27.22
CA GLU A 172 -11.43 -8.08 -27.14
C GLU A 172 -12.93 -7.73 -27.15
N VAL A 173 -13.35 -6.78 -26.31
CA VAL A 173 -14.76 -6.31 -26.27
C VAL A 173 -15.20 -5.70 -27.61
N SER A 174 -14.28 -5.12 -28.38
CA SER A 174 -14.57 -4.58 -29.71
C SER A 174 -14.71 -5.68 -30.78
N VAL A 175 -14.06 -6.83 -30.58
CA VAL A 175 -14.14 -7.99 -31.49
C VAL A 175 -15.45 -8.74 -31.26
N ASP A 176 -15.90 -8.92 -30.02
CA ASP A 176 -17.15 -9.63 -29.69
C ASP A 176 -18.43 -8.90 -30.15
N LYS A 177 -18.32 -7.63 -30.56
CA LYS A 177 -19.46 -6.82 -31.05
C LYS A 177 -19.64 -6.85 -32.57
N ASN A 178 -18.73 -7.48 -33.31
CA ASN A 178 -18.79 -7.68 -34.76
C ASN A 178 -19.11 -9.14 -35.11
#